data_AF-A0A7W0NUC6-F1
#
_entry.id   AF-A0A7W0NUC6-F1
#
_cell.length_a   1.000
_cell.length_b   1.000
_cell.length_c   1.000
_cell.angle_alpha   90.00
_cell.angle_beta   90.00
_cell.angle_gamma   90.00
#
_symmetry.space_group_name_H-M   'P 1'
#
loop_
_entity.id
_entity.type
_entity.pdbx_description
1 polymer ?
#
loop_
_entity_poly.entity_id
_entity_poly.type
_entity_poly.pdbx_seq_one_letter_code
_entity_poly.pdbx_strand_id
1 'polypeptide(L)'
;MKLYACIISTDAKKDKAALLSLAQRFSYSIELMADGIVFDVSGLQNLIGDVNKISDTILVELKKSSISGSIAIAETIDAAIFLARDVSTGSSNPKSACHIASPDNFSQLPLQHLLIDEDTQRVFRDLGIKSIRELGQIPHDELITRYGQQFKNVIDVI
;
A
#
# COMPACT_ATOMS: atom_id res chain seq x y z
N MET A 1 -13.23 10.71 -4.84
CA MET A 1 -12.33 9.53 -4.90
C MET A 1 -11.55 9.50 -3.61
N LYS A 2 -11.58 8.37 -2.90
CA LYS A 2 -10.79 8.19 -1.69
C LYS A 2 -9.38 7.77 -2.09
N LEU A 3 -8.36 8.32 -1.44
CA LEU A 3 -6.96 7.96 -1.64
C LEU A 3 -6.25 7.96 -0.29
N TYR A 4 -5.40 6.97 -0.09
CA TYR A 4 -4.62 6.77 1.12
C TYR A 4 -3.16 6.65 0.75
N ALA A 5 -2.30 7.33 1.51
CA ALA A 5 -0.85 7.22 1.38
C ALA A 5 -0.31 6.42 2.55
N CYS A 6 0.53 5.43 2.26
CA CYS A 6 1.27 4.67 3.26
C CYS A 6 2.76 4.88 3.09
N ILE A 7 3.45 5.08 4.22
CA ILE A 7 4.90 5.19 4.30
C ILE A 7 5.41 4.09 5.22
N ILE A 8 6.34 3.28 4.74
CA ILE A 8 7.06 2.29 5.53
C ILE A 8 8.49 2.79 5.74
N SER A 9 8.93 2.90 6.99
CA SER A 9 10.32 3.27 7.31
C SER A 9 11.14 2.03 7.64
N THR A 10 12.42 2.04 7.23
CA THR A 10 13.40 1.02 7.62
C THR A 10 13.70 1.02 9.13
N ASP A 11 13.49 2.16 9.82
CA ASP A 11 13.64 2.31 11.26
C ASP A 11 12.45 3.09 11.85
N ALA A 12 11.26 2.50 11.75
CA ALA A 12 10.01 3.13 12.17
C ALA A 12 9.98 3.55 13.65
N LYS A 13 10.74 2.88 14.53
CA LYS A 13 10.81 3.25 15.96
C LYS A 13 11.52 4.59 16.14
N LYS A 14 12.64 4.79 15.44
CA LYS A 14 13.41 6.04 15.46
C LYS A 14 12.70 7.15 14.71
N ASP A 15 12.08 6.83 13.58
CA ASP A 15 11.46 7.82 12.69
C ASP A 15 10.02 8.18 13.08
N LYS A 16 9.44 7.54 14.09
CA LYS A 16 8.03 7.67 14.49
C LYS A 16 7.56 9.12 14.60
N ALA A 17 8.31 9.97 15.30
CA ALA A 17 7.93 11.36 15.50
C ALA A 17 7.97 12.17 14.18
N ALA A 18 8.96 11.90 13.34
CA ALA A 18 9.13 12.55 12.04
C ALA A 18 8.05 12.09 11.04
N LEU A 19 7.73 10.79 11.01
CA LEU A 19 6.62 10.23 10.23
C LEU A 19 5.27 10.87 10.62
N LEU A 20 5.00 11.00 11.92
CA LEU A 20 3.77 11.62 12.40
C LEU A 20 3.70 13.10 12.00
N SER A 21 4.80 13.84 12.19
CA SER A 21 4.88 15.27 11.84
C SER A 21 4.71 15.50 10.34
N LEU A 22 5.24 14.59 9.52
CA LEU A 22 5.08 14.62 8.07
C LEU A 22 3.63 14.34 7.66
N ALA A 23 3.02 13.26 8.18
CA ALA A 23 1.64 12.90 7.85
C ALA A 23 0.63 14.01 8.24
N GLN A 24 0.86 14.68 9.39
CA GLN A 24 0.03 15.80 9.86
C GLN A 24 -0.01 17.00 8.91
N ARG A 25 0.94 17.12 7.99
CA ARG A 25 0.94 18.20 6.99
C ARG A 25 -0.02 17.93 5.83
N PHE A 26 -0.38 16.68 5.62
CA PHE A 26 -1.20 16.24 4.50
C PHE A 26 -2.60 15.82 4.94
N SER A 27 -2.75 15.31 6.17
CA SER A 27 -4.03 14.81 6.67
C SER A 27 -4.17 14.97 8.17
N TYR A 28 -5.42 15.02 8.62
CA TYR A 28 -5.77 14.82 10.03
C TYR A 28 -6.22 13.38 10.32
N SER A 29 -6.51 12.59 9.29
CA SER A 29 -6.84 11.17 9.43
C SER A 29 -5.57 10.36 9.22
N ILE A 30 -4.96 9.94 10.32
CA ILE A 30 -3.65 9.29 10.36
C ILE A 30 -3.74 8.06 11.27
N GLU A 31 -3.15 6.96 10.85
CA GLU A 31 -3.02 5.74 11.62
C GLU A 31 -1.56 5.29 11.66
N LEU A 32 -1.06 5.08 12.87
CA LEU A 32 0.32 4.66 13.13
C LEU A 32 0.41 3.14 13.17
N MET A 33 1.41 2.61 12.48
CA MET A 33 1.69 1.18 12.42
C MET A 33 3.02 0.86 13.09
N ALA A 34 3.34 -0.43 13.25
CA ALA A 34 4.61 -0.85 13.84
C ALA A 34 5.82 -0.52 12.95
N ASP A 35 5.63 -0.55 11.64
CA ASP A 35 6.63 -0.39 10.57
C ASP A 35 6.45 0.89 9.75
N GLY A 36 5.44 1.71 10.05
CA GLY A 36 5.12 2.85 9.21
C GLY A 36 3.92 3.68 9.67
N ILE A 37 3.36 4.43 8.73
CA ILE A 37 2.20 5.31 8.95
C ILE A 37 1.34 5.33 7.69
N VAL A 38 0.02 5.38 7.87
CA VAL A 38 -0.95 5.56 6.79
C VAL A 38 -1.82 6.78 7.07
N PHE A 39 -2.18 7.51 6.03
CA PHE A 39 -3.00 8.71 6.17
C PHE A 39 -3.82 8.99 4.91
N ASP A 40 -4.95 9.67 5.10
CA ASP A 40 -5.88 10.01 4.03
C ASP A 40 -5.35 11.20 3.21
N VAL A 41 -5.17 11.01 1.90
CA VAL A 41 -4.74 12.05 0.94
C VAL A 41 -5.85 12.41 -0.05
N SER A 42 -7.09 12.03 0.24
CA SER A 42 -8.27 12.37 -0.53
C SER A 42 -8.42 13.88 -0.62
N GLY A 43 -8.77 14.37 -1.82
CA GLY A 43 -8.96 15.79 -2.07
C GLY A 43 -7.67 16.59 -2.27
N LEU A 44 -6.48 16.06 -1.92
CA LEU A 44 -5.21 16.69 -2.29
C LEU A 44 -5.01 16.77 -3.80
N GLN A 45 -5.78 16.00 -4.56
CA GLN A 45 -5.80 16.06 -6.03
C GLN A 45 -6.15 17.45 -6.57
N ASN A 46 -7.02 18.17 -5.84
CA ASN A 46 -7.45 19.51 -6.22
C ASN A 46 -6.44 20.60 -5.81
N LEU A 47 -5.55 20.30 -4.86
CA LEU A 47 -4.61 21.26 -4.28
C LEU A 47 -3.18 21.10 -4.84
N ILE A 48 -2.72 19.87 -4.97
CA ILE A 48 -1.34 19.51 -5.37
C ILE A 48 -1.30 19.08 -6.85
N GLY A 49 -2.35 18.41 -7.31
CA GLY A 49 -2.46 17.87 -8.67
C GLY A 49 -2.64 16.37 -8.69
N ASP A 50 -2.22 15.71 -9.77
CA ASP A 50 -2.36 14.27 -9.92
C ASP A 50 -1.64 13.46 -8.84
N VAL A 51 -1.99 12.17 -8.73
CA VAL A 51 -1.43 11.24 -7.74
C VAL A 51 0.09 11.22 -7.76
N ASN A 52 0.71 11.34 -8.95
CA ASN A 52 2.16 11.42 -9.11
C ASN A 52 2.75 12.64 -8.38
N LYS A 53 2.18 13.83 -8.56
CA LYS A 53 2.63 15.04 -7.85
C LYS A 53 2.42 14.96 -6.35
N ILE A 54 1.32 14.33 -5.90
CA ILE A 54 1.09 14.09 -4.47
C ILE A 54 2.21 13.20 -3.93
N SER A 55 2.50 12.08 -4.60
CA SER A 55 3.59 11.18 -4.19
C SER A 55 4.97 11.84 -4.22
N ASP A 56 5.26 12.64 -5.24
CA ASP A 56 6.53 13.39 -5.34
C ASP A 56 6.67 14.40 -4.20
N THR A 57 5.58 15.09 -3.85
CA THR A 57 5.58 16.06 -2.76
C THR A 57 5.86 15.40 -1.42
N ILE A 58 5.20 14.25 -1.15
CA ILE A 58 5.44 13.50 0.08
C ILE A 58 6.86 12.93 0.11
N LEU A 59 7.37 12.45 -1.03
CA LEU A 59 8.74 11.94 -1.18
C LEU A 59 9.80 13.02 -0.94
N VAL A 60 9.57 14.24 -1.41
CA VAL A 60 10.45 15.39 -1.12
C VAL A 60 10.50 15.67 0.37
N GLU A 61 9.36 15.62 1.06
CA GLU A 61 9.31 15.82 2.51
C GLU A 61 9.97 14.67 3.28
N LEU A 62 9.79 13.43 2.84
CA LEU A 62 10.49 12.26 3.40
C LEU A 62 12.01 12.43 3.33
N LYS A 63 12.52 12.86 2.16
CA LYS A 63 13.95 13.14 1.96
C LYS A 63 14.46 14.28 2.85
N LYS A 64 13.68 15.35 3.01
CA LYS A 64 14.03 16.46 3.94
C LYS A 64 14.11 15.98 5.38
N SER A 65 13.23 15.07 5.78
CA SER A 65 13.23 14.46 7.11
C SER A 65 14.29 13.35 7.30
N SER A 66 15.10 13.07 6.27
CA SER A 66 16.13 12.00 6.28
C SER A 66 15.58 10.61 6.62
N ILE A 67 14.30 10.36 6.33
CA ILE A 67 13.65 9.08 6.56
C ILE A 67 13.97 8.17 5.39
N SER A 68 14.49 6.98 5.67
CA SER A 68 14.71 5.94 4.66
C SER A 68 13.54 4.97 4.67
N GLY A 69 12.94 4.73 3.50
CA GLY A 69 11.71 3.96 3.42
C GLY A 69 11.07 3.97 2.04
N SER A 70 9.86 3.45 1.96
CA SER A 70 9.03 3.38 0.76
C SER A 70 7.71 4.13 0.97
N ILE A 71 7.11 4.58 -0.13
CA ILE A 71 5.81 5.23 -0.12
C ILE A 71 4.91 4.66 -1.22
N ALA A 72 3.64 4.49 -0.91
CA ALA A 72 2.62 4.12 -1.89
C ALA A 72 1.36 4.94 -1.67
N ILE A 73 0.61 5.17 -2.76
CA ILE A 73 -0.71 5.79 -2.73
C ILE A 73 -1.68 4.86 -3.44
N ALA A 74 -2.82 4.57 -2.81
CA ALA A 74 -3.86 3.71 -3.37
C ALA A 74 -5.26 4.17 -2.94
N GLU A 75 -6.30 3.57 -3.53
CA GLU A 75 -7.70 3.91 -3.23
C GLU A 75 -8.18 3.32 -1.89
N THR A 76 -7.50 2.31 -1.39
CA THR A 76 -7.77 1.65 -0.09
C THR A 76 -6.52 1.68 0.80
N ILE A 77 -6.73 1.64 2.12
CA ILE A 77 -5.66 1.61 3.14
C ILE A 77 -4.80 0.35 2.94
N ASP A 78 -5.44 -0.80 2.77
CA ASP A 78 -4.78 -2.09 2.62
C ASP A 78 -3.92 -2.15 1.34
N ALA A 79 -4.43 -1.64 0.22
CA ALA A 79 -3.66 -1.56 -1.02
C ALA A 79 -2.42 -0.65 -0.86
N ALA A 80 -2.56 0.50 -0.18
CA ALA A 80 -1.45 1.40 0.07
C ALA A 80 -0.38 0.75 0.96
N ILE A 81 -0.78 0.07 2.04
CA ILE A 81 0.14 -0.66 2.92
C ILE A 81 0.88 -1.75 2.14
N PHE A 82 0.13 -2.54 1.37
CA PHE A 82 0.66 -3.63 0.59
C PHE A 82 1.70 -3.16 -0.44
N LEU A 83 1.36 -2.12 -1.22
CA LEU A 83 2.24 -1.51 -2.20
C LEU A 83 3.51 -0.95 -1.56
N ALA A 84 3.39 -0.30 -0.39
CA ALA A 84 4.55 0.27 0.30
C ALA A 84 5.48 -0.84 0.81
N ARG A 85 4.96 -1.98 1.26
CA ARG A 85 5.76 -3.12 1.74
C ARG A 85 6.43 -3.91 0.63
N ASP A 86 5.79 -4.11 -0.51
CA ASP A 86 6.36 -4.82 -1.65
C ASP A 86 7.66 -4.16 -2.12
N VAL A 87 7.65 -2.83 -2.23
CA VAL A 87 8.81 -2.04 -2.65
C VAL A 87 9.96 -2.07 -1.63
N SER A 88 9.64 -2.27 -0.34
CA SER A 88 10.65 -2.47 0.73
C SER A 88 11.34 -3.83 0.62
N THR A 89 10.64 -4.86 0.12
CA THR A 89 11.15 -6.23 0.06
C THR A 89 11.76 -6.61 -1.29
N GLY A 90 11.35 -5.96 -2.39
CA GLY A 90 11.76 -6.30 -3.76
C GLY A 90 12.94 -5.49 -4.33
N SER A 91 13.37 -4.39 -3.71
CA SER A 91 14.45 -3.57 -4.26
C SER A 91 15.82 -4.06 -3.78
N SER A 92 16.63 -4.58 -4.71
CA SER A 92 18.00 -5.10 -4.51
C SER A 92 19.03 -4.04 -4.07
N ASN A 93 18.59 -2.83 -3.71
CA ASN A 93 19.42 -1.74 -3.17
C ASN A 93 18.76 -1.14 -1.92
N PRO A 94 19.01 -1.70 -0.72
CA PRO A 94 18.42 -1.24 0.56
C PRO A 94 19.03 0.07 1.08
N LYS A 95 19.59 0.91 0.21
CA LYS A 95 20.23 2.18 0.58
C LYS A 95 19.63 3.33 -0.22
N SER A 96 18.70 4.03 0.41
CA SER A 96 18.35 5.44 0.14
C SER A 96 17.41 5.80 -1.01
N ALA A 97 16.63 4.86 -1.56
CA ALA A 97 15.64 5.19 -2.59
C ALA A 97 14.21 5.11 -2.06
N CYS A 98 13.64 6.25 -1.63
CA CYS A 98 12.18 6.39 -1.57
C CYS A 98 11.63 6.12 -2.97
N HIS A 99 10.80 5.10 -3.09
CA HIS A 99 10.17 4.68 -4.33
C HIS A 99 8.66 4.92 -4.21
N ILE A 100 8.07 5.36 -5.32
CA ILE A 100 6.63 5.56 -5.47
C ILE A 100 6.07 4.29 -6.08
N ALA A 101 5.23 3.57 -5.34
CA ALA A 101 4.44 2.49 -5.92
C ALA A 101 3.23 3.11 -6.65
N SER A 102 3.24 3.05 -7.99
CA SER A 102 2.12 3.51 -8.82
C SER A 102 0.95 2.51 -8.74
N PRO A 103 -0.32 2.97 -8.75
CA PRO A 103 -1.48 2.09 -8.84
C PRO A 103 -1.48 1.19 -10.09
N ASP A 104 -0.78 1.56 -11.18
CA ASP A 104 -0.63 0.70 -12.35
C ASP A 104 0.13 -0.61 -12.05
N ASN A 105 0.98 -0.62 -11.03
CA ASN A 105 1.68 -1.83 -10.57
C ASN A 105 0.80 -2.71 -9.69
N PHE A 106 -0.34 -2.20 -9.20
CA PHE A 106 -1.21 -2.94 -8.29
C PHE A 106 -1.72 -4.23 -8.92
N SER A 107 -2.14 -4.19 -10.18
CA SER A 107 -2.65 -5.38 -10.88
C SER A 107 -1.58 -6.46 -11.11
N GLN A 108 -0.29 -6.10 -11.14
CA GLN A 108 0.80 -7.04 -11.41
C GLN A 108 1.40 -7.66 -10.15
N LEU A 109 0.99 -7.19 -8.97
CA LEU A 109 1.58 -7.63 -7.72
C LEU A 109 1.17 -9.05 -7.31
N PRO A 110 2.08 -9.81 -6.71
CA PRO A 110 1.80 -11.15 -6.27
C PRO A 110 0.89 -11.17 -5.03
N LEU A 111 -0.13 -12.03 -5.03
CA LEU A 111 -1.09 -12.17 -3.91
C LEU A 111 -0.45 -12.56 -2.57
N GLN A 112 0.78 -13.05 -2.59
CA GLN A 112 1.53 -13.56 -1.42
C GLN A 112 1.85 -12.47 -0.39
N HIS A 113 1.84 -11.20 -0.79
CA HIS A 113 2.10 -10.07 0.11
C HIS A 113 0.84 -9.55 0.81
N LEU A 114 -0.35 -10.06 0.41
CA LEU A 114 -1.63 -9.56 0.89
C LEU A 114 -1.80 -10.20 2.27
N LEU A 115 -2.24 -9.43 3.26
CA LEU A 115 -2.43 -9.86 4.66
C LEU A 115 -3.62 -10.82 4.77
N ILE A 116 -3.52 -11.95 4.08
CA ILE A 116 -4.49 -13.02 4.05
C ILE A 116 -3.89 -14.18 4.82
N ASP A 117 -4.76 -14.92 5.49
CA ASP A 117 -4.36 -16.12 6.21
C ASP A 117 -3.70 -17.14 5.26
N GLU A 118 -2.81 -17.97 5.82
CA GLU A 118 -2.03 -18.95 5.07
C GLU A 118 -2.91 -19.98 4.33
N ASP A 119 -4.07 -20.33 4.89
CA ASP A 119 -5.03 -21.25 4.27
C ASP A 119 -5.61 -20.63 3.00
N THR A 120 -6.03 -19.36 3.05
CA THR A 120 -6.51 -18.66 1.87
C THR A 120 -5.41 -18.44 0.83
N GLN A 121 -4.18 -18.15 1.24
CA GLN A 121 -3.04 -18.10 0.30
C GLN A 121 -2.78 -19.45 -0.37
N ARG A 122 -2.95 -20.56 0.36
CA ARG A 122 -2.81 -21.91 -0.19
C ARG A 122 -3.88 -22.19 -1.24
N VAL A 123 -5.13 -21.80 -0.96
CA VAL A 123 -6.22 -21.91 -1.94
C VAL A 123 -5.92 -21.10 -3.19
N PHE A 124 -5.41 -19.87 -3.08
CA PHE A 124 -5.01 -19.07 -4.25
C PHE A 124 -3.89 -19.73 -5.05
N ARG A 125 -2.90 -20.33 -4.38
CA ARG A 125 -1.82 -21.10 -5.04
C ARG A 125 -2.37 -22.34 -5.75
N ASP A 126 -3.28 -23.08 -5.12
CA ASP A 126 -3.89 -24.30 -5.69
C ASP A 126 -4.80 -23.97 -6.89
N LEU A 127 -5.42 -22.80 -6.88
CA LEU A 127 -6.17 -22.24 -8.01
C LEU A 127 -5.26 -21.69 -9.13
N GLY A 128 -3.95 -21.65 -8.91
CA GLY A 128 -2.98 -21.11 -9.87
C GLY A 128 -2.97 -19.58 -9.97
N ILE A 129 -3.66 -18.88 -9.07
CA ILE A 129 -3.79 -17.42 -9.06
C ILE A 129 -2.58 -16.85 -8.33
N LYS A 130 -1.74 -16.14 -9.07
CA LYS A 130 -0.48 -15.60 -8.56
C LYS A 130 -0.50 -14.09 -8.43
N SER A 131 -1.38 -13.40 -9.16
CA SER A 131 -1.44 -11.93 -9.19
C SER A 131 -2.85 -11.36 -8.97
N ILE A 132 -2.92 -10.10 -8.53
CA ILE A 132 -4.19 -9.37 -8.34
C ILE A 132 -4.98 -9.28 -9.66
N ARG A 133 -4.31 -9.13 -10.82
CA ARG A 133 -4.95 -9.15 -12.14
C ARG A 133 -5.66 -10.46 -12.43
N GLU A 134 -5.04 -11.59 -12.12
CA GLU A 134 -5.65 -12.91 -12.34
C GLU A 134 -6.86 -13.11 -11.43
N LEU A 135 -6.80 -12.58 -10.20
CA LEU A 135 -7.94 -12.63 -9.28
C LEU A 135 -9.12 -11.80 -9.80
N GLY A 136 -8.87 -10.60 -10.33
CA GLY A 136 -9.90 -9.75 -10.92
C GLY A 136 -10.51 -10.27 -12.23
N GLN A 137 -9.92 -11.30 -12.86
CA GLN A 137 -10.50 -11.97 -14.03
C GLN A 137 -11.47 -13.09 -13.67
N ILE A 138 -11.54 -13.49 -12.40
CA ILE A 138 -12.41 -14.56 -11.92
C ILE A 138 -13.70 -13.92 -11.38
N PRO A 139 -14.89 -14.47 -11.69
CA PRO A 139 -16.14 -13.96 -11.13
C PRO A 139 -16.13 -14.00 -9.60
N HIS A 140 -16.20 -12.83 -8.98
CA HIS A 140 -16.14 -12.66 -7.53
C HIS A 140 -17.20 -13.48 -6.79
N ASP A 141 -18.40 -13.59 -7.37
CA ASP A 141 -19.51 -14.37 -6.81
C ASP A 141 -19.20 -15.87 -6.71
N GLU A 142 -18.46 -16.44 -7.66
CA GLU A 142 -18.08 -17.85 -7.63
C GLU A 142 -17.05 -18.14 -6.53
N LEU A 143 -16.11 -17.21 -6.32
CA LEU A 143 -15.10 -17.32 -5.28
C LEU A 143 -15.72 -17.18 -3.88
N ILE A 144 -16.62 -16.22 -3.69
CA ILE A 144 -17.32 -16.03 -2.41
C ILE A 144 -18.24 -17.22 -2.13
N THR A 145 -18.91 -17.78 -3.14
CA THR A 145 -19.78 -18.96 -2.98
C THR A 145 -19.01 -20.22 -2.63
N ARG A 146 -17.82 -20.43 -3.21
CA ARG A 146 -17.00 -21.63 -2.97
C ARG A 146 -16.14 -21.56 -1.71
N TYR A 147 -15.63 -20.37 -1.38
CA TYR A 147 -14.62 -20.22 -0.33
C TYR A 147 -15.06 -19.30 0.83
N GLY A 148 -16.25 -18.71 0.72
CA GLY A 148 -16.91 -18.00 1.80
C GLY A 148 -16.41 -16.58 2.04
N GLN A 149 -16.76 -16.06 3.21
CA GLN A 149 -16.60 -14.65 3.59
C GLN A 149 -15.14 -14.17 3.61
N GLN A 150 -14.17 -15.07 3.82
CA GLN A 150 -12.74 -14.74 3.83
C GLN A 150 -12.27 -14.19 2.48
N PHE A 151 -12.84 -14.68 1.37
CA PHE A 151 -12.54 -14.20 0.02
C PHE A 151 -13.16 -12.83 -0.27
N LYS A 152 -14.31 -12.53 0.35
CA LYS A 152 -14.94 -11.21 0.20
C LYS A 152 -14.04 -10.10 0.74
N ASN A 153 -13.42 -10.31 1.90
CA ASN A 153 -12.51 -9.33 2.50
C ASN A 153 -11.29 -9.06 1.61
N VAL A 154 -10.80 -10.08 0.89
CA VAL A 154 -9.71 -9.95 -0.06
C VAL A 154 -10.14 -9.17 -1.30
N ILE A 155 -11.34 -9.42 -1.81
CA ILE A 155 -11.90 -8.70 -2.96
C ILE A 155 -12.20 -7.25 -2.62
N ASP A 156 -12.69 -6.96 -1.41
CA ASP A 156 -12.97 -5.58 -0.96
C ASP A 156 -11.69 -4.73 -0.80
N VAL A 157 -10.50 -5.35 -0.77
CA VAL A 157 -9.20 -4.67 -0.74
C VAL A 157 -8.74 -4.21 -2.13
N ILE A 158 -9.25 -4.85 -3.19
CA ILE A 158 -8.83 -4.70 -4.60
C ILE A 158 -9.76 -3.73 -5.33
#